data_AF-A0A8B9KQA1-F1
#
_entry.id   AF-A0A8B9KQA1-F1
#
_cell.length_a   1.000
_cell.length_b   1.000
_cell.length_c   1.000
_cell.angle_alpha   90.00
_cell.angle_beta   90.00
_cell.angle_gamma   90.00
#
_symmetry.space_group_name_H-M   'P 1'
#
loop_
_entity.id
_entity.type
_entity.pdbx_description
1 polymer ?
#
loop_
_entity_poly.entity_id
_entity_poly.type
_entity_poly.pdbx_seq_one_letter_code
_entity_poly.pdbx_strand_id
1 'polypeptide(L)'
;MLIAFSYPFVFSVWVSLYEVITGMSEGDLPHHWYTDQRFTLFLLCVFLILPLSVPKEIGMQKYISVLGTLAAIYLTISVIVKYYTRAIPETYLFPIYSSGISTWASMFSVIPTICFGFQCHEACIAIYSSMENKKLTHWVFISLMSMFFCLIIYSLTGIYGYMTFGKNVAPDVLMSYSGGDVLMIIARLLFGVSIITIYPIVVLLGRSVIQDPLLKRRGKHFTVTNFFEMCTRVSLTVTWIMTTLLIAVFVPDISKVISVIGGISAFFIFIFPGLCLIFAMQSQPVSARLR
;
A
#
# COMPACT_ATOMS: atom_id res chain seq x y z
N MET A 1 -0.20 -5.20 7.48
CA MET A 1 -0.90 -4.18 6.66
C MET A 1 -1.18 -4.66 5.24
N LEU A 2 -0.17 -4.85 4.38
CA LEU A 2 -0.39 -5.37 3.02
C LEU A 2 -1.14 -6.72 2.99
N ILE A 3 -0.91 -7.59 3.98
CA ILE A 3 -1.70 -8.82 4.19
C ILE A 3 -3.18 -8.53 4.51
N ALA A 4 -3.48 -7.48 5.29
CA ALA A 4 -4.85 -7.07 5.59
C ALA A 4 -5.56 -6.45 4.35
N PHE A 5 -4.82 -5.75 3.48
CA PHE A 5 -5.31 -5.31 2.17
C PHE A 5 -5.46 -6.47 1.16
N SER A 6 -4.58 -7.48 1.26
CA SER A 6 -4.64 -8.69 0.43
C SER A 6 -5.79 -9.62 0.84
N TYR A 7 -6.25 -9.54 2.09
CA TYR A 7 -7.26 -10.45 2.68
C TYR A 7 -8.64 -10.38 1.99
N PRO A 8 -9.29 -9.21 1.85
CA PRO A 8 -10.55 -9.08 1.11
C PRO A 8 -10.34 -9.23 -0.41
N PHE A 9 -9.14 -8.90 -0.90
CA PHE A 9 -8.80 -9.02 -2.30
C PHE A 9 -8.67 -10.49 -2.77
N VAL A 10 -7.87 -11.30 -2.07
CA VAL A 10 -7.70 -12.73 -2.36
C VAL A 10 -9.07 -13.41 -2.29
N PHE A 11 -9.90 -13.04 -1.31
CA PHE A 11 -11.28 -13.52 -1.22
C PHE A 11 -12.12 -13.10 -2.44
N SER A 12 -12.16 -11.81 -2.79
CA SER A 12 -12.94 -11.29 -3.92
C SER A 12 -12.50 -11.88 -5.26
N VAL A 13 -11.19 -12.04 -5.48
CA VAL A 13 -10.65 -12.67 -6.70
C VAL A 13 -10.93 -14.16 -6.73
N TRP A 14 -10.85 -14.86 -5.59
CA TRP A 14 -11.17 -16.28 -5.52
C TRP A 14 -12.66 -16.53 -5.78
N VAL A 15 -13.55 -15.70 -5.21
CA VAL A 15 -14.99 -15.71 -5.50
C VAL A 15 -15.28 -15.36 -6.96
N SER A 16 -14.64 -14.32 -7.51
CA SER A 16 -14.82 -13.92 -8.93
C SER A 16 -14.29 -14.97 -9.90
N LEU A 17 -13.14 -15.59 -9.61
CA LEU A 17 -12.60 -16.72 -10.40
C LEU A 17 -13.53 -17.92 -10.31
N TYR A 18 -14.07 -18.21 -9.12
CA TYR A 18 -14.99 -19.31 -8.93
C TYR A 18 -16.31 -19.08 -9.68
N GLU A 19 -16.91 -17.88 -9.62
CA GLU A 19 -18.09 -17.51 -10.40
C GLU A 19 -17.83 -17.61 -11.92
N VAL A 20 -16.66 -17.19 -12.39
CA VAL A 20 -16.26 -17.27 -13.81
C VAL A 20 -16.02 -18.73 -14.26
N ILE A 21 -15.45 -19.57 -13.40
CA ILE A 21 -15.13 -20.97 -13.71
C ILE A 21 -16.36 -21.88 -13.58
N THR A 22 -17.25 -21.61 -12.63
CA THR A 22 -18.38 -22.50 -12.30
C THR A 22 -19.75 -21.99 -12.76
N GLY A 23 -19.88 -20.69 -13.08
CA GLY A 23 -21.14 -20.10 -13.51
C GLY A 23 -22.23 -20.04 -12.44
N MET A 24 -21.91 -20.36 -11.17
CA MET A 24 -22.85 -20.36 -10.04
C MET A 24 -22.58 -19.15 -9.14
N SER A 25 -23.66 -18.51 -8.69
CA SER A 25 -23.61 -17.37 -7.74
C SER A 25 -23.40 -17.85 -6.29
N GLU A 26 -22.94 -16.96 -5.41
CA GLU A 26 -22.57 -17.17 -3.99
C GLU A 26 -23.49 -18.09 -3.14
N GLY A 27 -24.75 -18.31 -3.55
CA GLY A 27 -25.76 -19.09 -2.82
C GLY A 27 -25.59 -20.62 -2.83
N ASP A 28 -24.83 -21.20 -3.77
CA ASP A 28 -24.73 -22.67 -3.96
C ASP A 28 -23.39 -23.27 -3.53
N LEU A 29 -22.60 -22.58 -2.70
CA LEU A 29 -21.26 -23.03 -2.32
C LEU A 29 -21.31 -24.11 -1.22
N PRO A 30 -20.90 -25.38 -1.47
CA PRO A 30 -20.69 -26.34 -0.41
C PRO A 30 -19.55 -25.85 0.50
N HIS A 31 -19.83 -25.71 1.80
CA HIS A 31 -18.84 -25.35 2.82
C HIS A 31 -17.81 -26.48 2.97
N HIS A 32 -16.76 -26.45 2.15
CA HIS A 32 -15.61 -27.33 2.26
C HIS A 32 -14.46 -26.67 3.02
N TRP A 33 -13.67 -27.49 3.71
CA TRP A 33 -12.53 -27.10 4.54
C TRP A 33 -11.38 -26.41 3.77
N TYR A 34 -11.32 -26.59 2.44
CA TYR A 34 -10.39 -25.85 1.57
C TYR A 34 -10.84 -24.42 1.24
N THR A 35 -12.10 -24.07 1.51
CA THR A 35 -12.68 -22.73 1.31
C THR A 35 -12.40 -21.80 2.49
N ASP A 36 -11.77 -22.31 3.56
CA ASP A 36 -11.51 -21.53 4.76
C ASP A 36 -10.47 -20.43 4.49
N GLN A 37 -10.92 -19.17 4.57
CA GLN A 37 -10.19 -17.95 4.20
C GLN A 37 -8.83 -17.84 4.91
N ARG A 38 -8.71 -18.44 6.10
CA ARG A 38 -7.49 -18.46 6.91
C ARG A 38 -6.43 -19.44 6.37
N PHE A 39 -6.87 -20.56 5.80
CA PHE A 39 -5.99 -21.59 5.25
C PHE A 39 -5.39 -21.15 3.92
N THR A 40 -6.18 -20.51 3.05
CA THR A 40 -5.71 -19.96 1.77
C THR A 40 -4.70 -18.84 1.97
N LEU A 41 -4.91 -17.97 2.97
CA LEU A 41 -3.92 -16.95 3.34
C LEU A 41 -2.62 -17.55 3.89
N PHE A 42 -2.72 -18.60 4.71
CA PHE A 42 -1.56 -19.30 5.23
C PHE A 42 -0.74 -19.95 4.09
N LEU A 43 -1.42 -20.63 3.16
CA LEU A 43 -0.80 -21.21 1.96
C LEU A 43 -0.16 -20.13 1.08
N LEU A 44 -0.83 -19.00 0.85
CA LEU A 44 -0.27 -17.88 0.08
C LEU A 44 0.96 -17.27 0.78
N CYS A 45 0.93 -17.16 2.11
CA CYS A 45 2.07 -16.68 2.88
C CYS A 45 3.29 -17.63 2.80
N VAL A 46 3.05 -18.94 2.89
CA VAL A 46 4.12 -19.95 2.94
C VAL A 46 4.65 -20.30 1.54
N PHE A 47 3.78 -20.44 0.53
CA PHE A 47 4.18 -20.90 -0.81
C PHE A 47 4.45 -19.78 -1.81
N LEU A 48 3.93 -18.57 -1.63
CA LEU A 48 4.18 -17.45 -2.55
C LEU A 48 5.04 -16.38 -1.90
N ILE A 49 4.65 -15.87 -0.74
CA ILE A 49 5.34 -14.75 -0.09
C ILE A 49 6.73 -15.18 0.42
N LEU A 50 6.84 -16.34 1.06
CA LEU A 50 8.11 -16.81 1.62
C LEU A 50 9.20 -17.03 0.55
N PRO A 51 8.97 -17.73 -0.59
CA PRO A 51 9.97 -17.83 -1.64
C PRO A 51 10.21 -16.51 -2.39
N LEU A 52 9.19 -15.64 -2.56
CA LEU A 52 9.40 -14.29 -3.13
C LEU A 52 10.18 -13.35 -2.21
N SER A 53 10.29 -13.65 -0.91
CA SER A 53 11.04 -12.83 0.06
C SER A 53 12.53 -13.16 0.12
N VAL A 54 12.96 -14.22 -0.59
CA VAL A 54 14.33 -14.74 -0.64
C VAL A 54 15.25 -14.00 -1.63
N PRO A 55 14.80 -13.47 -2.79
CA PRO A 55 15.68 -12.76 -3.71
C PRO A 55 16.23 -11.48 -3.07
N LYS A 56 17.56 -11.35 -3.10
CA LYS A 56 18.31 -10.18 -2.62
C LYS A 56 18.35 -9.03 -3.64
N GLU A 57 17.73 -9.18 -4.81
CA GLU A 57 17.98 -8.29 -5.94
C GLU A 57 17.04 -7.09 -6.01
N ILE A 58 17.62 -5.92 -5.74
CA ILE A 58 17.06 -4.58 -5.98
C ILE A 58 16.65 -4.41 -7.46
N GLY A 59 17.21 -5.21 -8.37
CA GLY A 59 16.89 -5.19 -9.81
C GLY A 59 15.45 -5.57 -10.15
N MET A 60 14.77 -6.36 -9.33
CA MET A 60 13.36 -6.75 -9.56
C MET A 60 12.37 -5.63 -9.20
N GLN A 61 12.79 -4.68 -8.36
CA GLN A 61 11.96 -3.56 -7.92
C GLN A 61 11.48 -2.70 -9.10
N LYS A 62 12.31 -2.51 -10.14
CA LYS A 62 11.94 -1.72 -11.32
C LYS A 62 10.74 -2.32 -12.08
N TYR A 63 10.71 -3.64 -12.24
CA TYR A 63 9.63 -4.33 -12.96
C TYR A 63 8.33 -4.30 -12.16
N ILE A 64 8.43 -4.50 -10.84
CA ILE A 64 7.28 -4.45 -9.93
C ILE A 64 6.69 -3.03 -9.88
N SER A 65 7.53 -1.99 -9.83
CA SER A 65 7.05 -0.59 -9.86
C SER A 65 6.33 -0.24 -11.16
N VAL A 66 6.82 -0.71 -12.31
CA VAL A 66 6.13 -0.52 -13.61
C VAL A 66 4.77 -1.22 -13.61
N LEU A 67 4.73 -2.48 -13.16
CA LEU A 67 3.48 -3.24 -13.08
C LEU A 67 2.46 -2.57 -12.15
N GLY A 68 2.87 -2.12 -10.97
CA GLY A 68 2.00 -1.41 -10.03
C GLY A 68 1.48 -0.08 -10.58
N THR A 69 2.31 0.66 -11.31
CA THR A 69 1.90 1.91 -11.94
C THR A 69 0.88 1.67 -13.05
N LEU A 70 1.09 0.65 -13.89
CA LEU A 70 0.14 0.24 -14.92
C LEU A 70 -1.19 -0.22 -14.32
N ALA A 71 -1.15 -0.98 -13.22
CA ALA A 71 -2.35 -1.39 -12.49
C ALA A 71 -3.14 -0.19 -11.94
N ALA A 72 -2.46 0.82 -11.37
CA ALA A 72 -3.10 2.04 -10.88
C ALA A 72 -3.73 2.88 -12.00
N ILE A 73 -3.04 3.02 -13.15
CA ILE A 73 -3.58 3.70 -14.33
C ILE A 73 -4.81 2.96 -14.86
N TYR A 74 -4.72 1.63 -14.99
CA TYR A 74 -5.83 0.81 -15.43
C TYR A 74 -7.06 0.93 -14.52
N LEU A 75 -6.85 0.90 -13.20
CA LEU A 75 -7.91 1.11 -12.21
C LEU A 75 -8.55 2.49 -12.38
N THR A 76 -7.74 3.54 -12.52
CA THR A 76 -8.23 4.91 -12.71
C THR A 76 -9.09 5.03 -13.96
N ILE A 77 -8.61 4.51 -15.10
CA ILE A 77 -9.37 4.49 -16.36
C ILE A 77 -10.65 3.67 -16.19
N SER A 78 -10.59 2.53 -15.51
CA SER A 78 -11.73 1.66 -15.27
C SER A 78 -12.85 2.36 -14.50
N VAL A 79 -12.50 3.09 -13.44
CA VAL A 79 -13.44 3.90 -12.65
C VAL A 79 -14.06 5.02 -13.48
N ILE A 80 -13.25 5.71 -14.30
CA ILE A 80 -13.74 6.78 -15.20
C ILE A 80 -14.70 6.21 -16.25
N VAL A 81 -14.33 5.12 -16.93
CA VAL A 81 -15.18 4.48 -17.94
C VAL A 81 -16.48 4.01 -17.32
N LYS A 82 -16.45 3.42 -16.12
CA LYS A 82 -17.67 3.00 -15.42
C LYS A 82 -18.58 4.15 -15.01
N TYR A 83 -18.01 5.29 -14.65
CA TYR A 83 -18.80 6.50 -14.42
C TYR A 83 -19.56 6.93 -15.69
N TYR A 84 -18.90 6.96 -16.86
CA TYR A 84 -19.52 7.38 -18.12
C TYR A 84 -20.44 6.34 -18.77
N THR A 85 -20.15 5.05 -18.59
CA THR A 85 -20.94 3.94 -19.17
C THR A 85 -22.14 3.54 -18.33
N ARG A 86 -22.30 4.11 -17.13
CA ARG A 86 -23.47 3.91 -16.30
C ARG A 86 -24.70 4.41 -17.05
N ALA A 87 -25.57 3.49 -17.45
CA ALA A 87 -26.92 3.84 -17.91
C ALA A 87 -27.62 4.59 -16.78
N ILE A 88 -27.85 5.88 -16.98
CA ILE A 88 -28.45 6.80 -16.02
C ILE A 88 -29.87 6.29 -15.72
N PRO A 89 -30.22 5.82 -14.51
CA PRO A 89 -31.61 5.89 -14.09
C PRO A 89 -31.88 7.38 -13.84
N GLU A 90 -32.84 7.97 -14.54
CA GLU A 90 -33.22 9.39 -14.52
C GLU A 90 -33.55 10.00 -13.14
N THR A 91 -33.31 9.31 -12.03
CA THR A 91 -33.80 9.67 -10.69
C THR A 91 -32.79 10.32 -9.74
N TYR A 92 -31.55 10.62 -10.17
CA TYR A 92 -30.54 11.26 -9.29
C TYR A 92 -29.89 12.52 -9.90
N LEU A 93 -30.61 13.26 -10.75
CA LEU A 93 -30.15 14.52 -11.36
C LEU A 93 -29.89 15.67 -10.37
N PHE A 94 -29.99 15.43 -9.07
CA PHE A 94 -29.49 16.34 -8.07
C PHE A 94 -28.57 15.56 -7.14
N PRO A 95 -27.24 15.78 -7.16
CA PRO A 95 -26.48 15.55 -5.95
C PRO A 95 -27.15 16.44 -4.92
N ILE A 96 -27.90 15.84 -3.99
CA ILE A 96 -28.30 16.53 -2.79
C ILE A 96 -26.96 16.88 -2.14
N TYR A 97 -26.50 18.10 -2.39
CA TYR A 97 -25.56 18.83 -1.56
C TYR A 97 -26.29 18.98 -0.24
N SER A 98 -26.36 17.87 0.49
CA SER A 98 -26.64 17.87 1.90
C SER A 98 -25.42 18.55 2.45
N SER A 99 -25.56 19.86 2.58
CA SER A 99 -24.87 20.75 3.49
C SER A 99 -25.01 20.18 4.90
N GLY A 100 -24.46 18.98 5.11
CA GLY A 100 -24.04 18.53 6.42
C GLY A 100 -22.95 19.50 6.78
N ILE A 101 -23.32 20.48 7.61
CA ILE A 101 -22.45 21.49 8.19
C ILE A 101 -21.11 20.81 8.47
N SER A 102 -20.11 21.06 7.62
CA SER A 102 -18.82 20.40 7.75
C SER A 102 -18.21 21.00 8.99
N THR A 103 -18.39 20.31 10.10
CA THR A 103 -17.63 20.56 11.31
C THR A 103 -16.19 20.47 10.86
N TRP A 104 -15.37 21.52 11.03
CA TRP A 104 -13.97 21.52 10.58
C TRP A 104 -13.23 20.24 11.01
N ALA A 105 -13.63 19.65 12.14
CA ALA A 105 -13.20 18.34 12.63
C ALA A 105 -13.35 17.18 11.62
N SER A 106 -14.41 17.14 10.80
CA SER A 106 -14.60 16.08 9.80
C SER A 106 -13.60 16.18 8.66
N MET A 107 -13.14 17.37 8.30
CA MET A 107 -12.06 17.54 7.32
C MET A 107 -10.73 17.01 7.86
N PHE A 108 -10.45 17.20 9.15
CA PHE A 108 -9.26 16.65 9.80
C PHE A 108 -9.23 15.11 9.81
N SER A 109 -10.39 14.43 9.73
CA SER A 109 -10.46 12.97 9.68
C SER A 109 -9.87 12.36 8.40
N VAL A 110 -9.73 13.16 7.33
CA VAL A 110 -9.19 12.71 6.03
C VAL A 110 -7.65 12.82 5.98
N ILE A 111 -7.05 13.65 6.84
CA ILE A 111 -5.59 13.89 6.86
C ILE A 111 -4.80 12.58 7.00
N PRO A 112 -5.12 11.66 7.93
CA PRO A 112 -4.40 10.39 8.02
C PRO A 112 -4.45 9.60 6.71
N THR A 113 -5.59 9.54 6.04
CA THR A 113 -5.73 8.85 4.75
C THR A 113 -4.86 9.48 3.67
N ILE A 114 -4.77 10.81 3.61
CA ILE A 114 -3.88 11.52 2.69
C ILE A 114 -2.42 11.24 3.02
N CYS A 115 -2.02 11.36 4.29
CA CYS A 115 -0.65 11.07 4.74
C CYS A 115 -0.24 9.61 4.48
N PHE A 116 -1.18 8.68 4.61
CA PHE A 116 -0.97 7.29 4.25
C PHE A 116 -0.79 7.11 2.73
N GLY A 117 -1.66 7.72 1.92
CA GLY A 117 -1.59 7.63 0.45
C GLY A 117 -0.31 8.23 -0.15
N PHE A 118 0.21 9.31 0.45
CA PHE A 118 1.43 9.99 0.02
C PHE A 118 2.68 9.59 0.84
N GLN A 119 2.62 8.47 1.56
CA GLN A 119 3.77 7.94 2.29
C GLN A 119 4.78 7.29 1.32
N CYS A 120 5.73 8.06 0.79
CA CYS A 120 6.82 7.55 -0.05
C CYS A 120 8.20 7.58 0.62
N HIS A 121 8.31 8.17 1.81
CA HIS A 121 9.59 8.44 2.47
C HIS A 121 10.34 7.16 2.89
N GLU A 122 9.63 6.07 3.21
CA GLU A 122 10.24 4.79 3.63
C GLU A 122 11.11 4.15 2.54
N ALA A 123 10.72 4.31 1.27
CA ALA A 123 11.45 3.75 0.13
C ALA A 123 12.46 4.74 -0.49
N CYS A 124 12.45 6.00 -0.06
CA CYS A 124 13.14 7.07 -0.76
C CYS A 124 14.67 6.91 -0.77
N ILE A 125 15.26 6.44 0.33
CA ILE A 125 16.70 6.19 0.47
C ILE A 125 17.14 5.03 -0.45
N ALA A 126 16.36 3.94 -0.46
CA ALA A 126 16.64 2.78 -1.29
C ALA A 126 16.57 3.15 -2.78
N ILE A 127 15.54 3.90 -3.19
CA ILE A 127 15.40 4.40 -4.56
C ILE A 127 16.56 5.33 -4.90
N TYR A 128 16.88 6.31 -4.04
CA TYR A 128 17.97 7.25 -4.26
C TYR A 128 19.33 6.55 -4.42
N SER A 129 19.61 5.55 -3.59
CA SER A 129 20.86 4.78 -3.66
C SER A 129 21.00 3.97 -4.95
N SER A 130 19.87 3.59 -5.55
CA SER A 130 19.78 2.78 -6.77
C SER A 130 19.77 3.61 -8.06
N MET A 131 19.66 4.94 -7.97
CA MET A 131 19.71 5.81 -9.14
C MET A 131 21.13 5.91 -9.71
N GLU A 132 21.22 5.88 -11.03
CA GLU A 132 22.47 6.11 -11.77
C GLU A 132 23.01 7.54 -11.53
N ASN A 133 22.13 8.54 -11.63
CA ASN A 133 22.45 9.95 -11.39
C ASN A 133 22.09 10.39 -9.96
N LYS A 134 23.08 10.35 -9.05
CA LYS A 134 22.93 10.73 -7.63
C LYS A 134 23.01 12.24 -7.35
N LYS A 135 22.62 13.08 -8.32
CA LYS A 135 22.56 14.54 -8.13
C LYS A 135 21.28 14.89 -7.37
N LEU A 136 21.39 15.71 -6.31
CA LEU A 136 20.22 16.10 -5.50
C LEU A 136 19.16 16.86 -6.32
N THR A 137 19.57 17.72 -7.26
CA THR A 137 18.64 18.44 -8.14
C THR A 137 17.83 17.48 -9.03
N HIS A 138 18.48 16.44 -9.55
CA HIS A 138 17.85 15.40 -10.34
C HIS A 138 16.89 14.55 -9.51
N TRP A 139 17.29 14.18 -8.29
CA TRP A 139 16.42 13.48 -7.34
C TRP A 139 15.15 14.27 -7.02
N VAL A 140 15.30 15.55 -6.66
CA VAL A 140 14.15 16.43 -6.33
C VAL A 140 13.21 16.56 -7.52
N PHE A 141 13.74 16.76 -8.72
CA PHE A 141 12.93 16.84 -9.94
C PHE A 141 12.11 15.56 -10.17
N ILE A 142 12.75 14.38 -10.13
CA ILE A 142 12.05 13.09 -10.30
C ILE A 142 10.99 12.88 -9.20
N SER A 143 11.33 13.19 -7.95
CA SER A 143 10.40 13.03 -6.83
C SER A 143 9.18 13.94 -6.97
N LEU A 144 9.36 15.19 -7.38
CA LEU A 144 8.25 16.14 -7.58
C LEU A 144 7.35 15.70 -8.74
N MET A 145 7.93 15.29 -9.87
CA MET A 145 7.17 14.80 -11.02
C MET A 145 6.38 13.54 -10.67
N SER A 146 6.98 12.60 -9.93
CA SER A 146 6.29 11.40 -9.47
C SER A 146 5.14 11.72 -8.50
N MET A 147 5.36 12.62 -7.54
CA MET A 147 4.30 13.05 -6.61
C MET A 147 3.13 13.73 -7.34
N PHE A 148 3.42 14.59 -8.32
CA PHE A 148 2.39 15.23 -9.14
C PHE A 148 1.56 14.20 -9.92
N PHE A 149 2.22 13.19 -10.49
CA PHE A 149 1.53 12.10 -11.18
C PHE A 149 0.63 11.28 -10.24
N CYS A 150 1.13 10.93 -9.04
CA CYS A 150 0.33 10.25 -8.02
C CYS A 150 -0.88 11.10 -7.58
N LEU A 151 -0.70 12.41 -7.44
CA LEU A 151 -1.79 13.33 -7.10
C LEU A 151 -2.90 13.30 -8.15
N ILE A 152 -2.57 13.28 -9.44
CA ILE A 152 -3.55 13.18 -10.52
C ILE A 152 -4.32 11.86 -10.42
N ILE A 153 -3.63 10.72 -10.33
CA ILE A 153 -4.23 9.39 -10.24
C ILE A 153 -5.19 9.29 -9.05
N TYR A 154 -4.75 9.71 -7.87
CA TYR A 154 -5.55 9.66 -6.65
C TYR A 154 -6.75 10.60 -6.72
N SER A 155 -6.57 11.81 -7.25
CA SER A 155 -7.67 12.78 -7.38
C SER A 155 -8.72 12.30 -8.37
N LEU A 156 -8.31 11.80 -9.55
CA LEU A 156 -9.24 11.26 -10.54
C LEU A 156 -10.00 10.05 -9.96
N THR A 157 -9.29 9.08 -9.38
CA THR A 157 -9.94 7.89 -8.79
C THR A 157 -10.91 8.26 -7.68
N GLY A 158 -10.53 9.20 -6.80
CA GLY A 158 -11.37 9.67 -5.70
C GLY A 158 -12.61 10.44 -6.17
N ILE A 159 -12.45 11.37 -7.11
CA ILE A 159 -13.55 12.18 -7.65
C ILE A 159 -14.57 11.29 -8.37
N TYR A 160 -14.12 10.50 -9.36
CA TYR A 160 -15.04 9.65 -10.13
C TYR A 160 -15.61 8.49 -9.31
N GLY A 161 -14.85 7.94 -8.37
CA GLY A 161 -15.37 6.96 -7.40
C GLY A 161 -16.49 7.55 -6.54
N TYR A 162 -16.29 8.75 -6.01
CA TYR A 162 -17.31 9.45 -5.21
C TYR A 162 -18.51 9.87 -6.07
N MET A 163 -18.32 10.36 -7.29
CA MET A 163 -19.43 10.69 -8.19
C MET A 163 -20.25 9.45 -8.59
N THR A 164 -19.64 8.26 -8.62
CA THR A 164 -20.32 7.00 -8.96
C THR A 164 -21.22 6.50 -7.83
N PHE A 165 -20.74 6.50 -6.57
CA PHE A 165 -21.48 5.89 -5.44
C PHE A 165 -22.01 6.89 -4.39
N GLY A 166 -21.54 8.13 -4.43
CA GLY A 166 -21.90 9.17 -3.47
C GLY A 166 -21.57 8.75 -2.03
N LYS A 167 -22.56 8.89 -1.15
CA LYS A 167 -22.44 8.58 0.30
C LYS A 167 -22.33 7.07 0.60
N ASN A 168 -22.69 6.21 -0.34
CA ASN A 168 -22.73 4.75 -0.13
C ASN A 168 -21.44 4.06 -0.59
N VAL A 169 -20.35 4.82 -0.80
CA VAL A 169 -19.05 4.25 -1.19
C VAL A 169 -18.46 3.45 -0.03
N ALA A 170 -18.05 2.21 -0.31
CA ALA A 170 -17.32 1.40 0.66
C ALA A 170 -15.89 1.97 0.88
N PRO A 171 -15.25 1.67 2.03
CA PRO A 171 -13.84 1.99 2.28
C PRO A 171 -12.88 1.63 1.14
N ASP A 172 -13.16 0.51 0.47
CA ASP A 172 -12.55 0.12 -0.78
C ASP A 172 -13.55 0.34 -1.91
N VAL A 173 -13.26 1.29 -2.80
CA VAL A 173 -14.13 1.63 -3.92
C VAL A 173 -14.36 0.44 -4.87
N LEU A 174 -13.40 -0.50 -4.98
CA LEU A 174 -13.53 -1.68 -5.82
C LEU A 174 -14.62 -2.64 -5.31
N MET A 175 -14.89 -2.63 -4.00
CA MET A 175 -15.95 -3.44 -3.37
C MET A 175 -17.35 -2.86 -3.62
N SER A 176 -17.44 -1.61 -4.07
CA SER A 176 -18.74 -0.99 -4.40
C SER A 176 -19.23 -1.37 -5.81
N TYR A 177 -18.34 -1.87 -6.67
CA TYR A 177 -18.70 -2.37 -8.01
C TYR A 177 -19.22 -3.81 -7.95
N SER A 178 -20.07 -4.22 -8.90
CA SER A 178 -20.59 -5.58 -8.96
C SER A 178 -19.51 -6.61 -9.33
N GLY A 179 -19.76 -7.88 -8.98
CA GLY A 179 -18.89 -9.02 -9.32
C GLY A 179 -18.82 -9.33 -10.81
N GLY A 180 -19.94 -9.24 -11.53
CA GLY A 180 -20.07 -9.69 -12.92
C GLY A 180 -19.45 -8.79 -14.01
N ASP A 181 -18.83 -7.67 -13.63
CA ASP A 181 -18.24 -6.74 -14.59
C ASP A 181 -16.79 -7.12 -14.93
N VAL A 182 -16.56 -7.66 -16.13
CA VAL A 182 -15.22 -8.13 -16.59
C VAL A 182 -14.13 -7.07 -16.43
N LEU A 183 -14.44 -5.81 -16.76
CA LEU A 183 -13.49 -4.69 -16.60
C LEU A 183 -13.11 -4.45 -15.12
N MET A 184 -14.06 -4.59 -14.20
CA MET A 184 -13.80 -4.45 -12.76
C MET A 184 -13.12 -5.68 -12.17
N ILE A 185 -13.42 -6.89 -12.68
CA ILE A 185 -12.69 -8.11 -12.33
C ILE A 185 -11.22 -7.97 -12.69
N ILE A 186 -10.90 -7.51 -13.91
CA ILE A 186 -9.51 -7.29 -14.33
C ILE A 186 -8.85 -6.20 -13.46
N ALA A 187 -9.56 -5.12 -13.14
CA ALA A 187 -9.03 -4.04 -12.31
C ALA A 187 -8.68 -4.53 -10.90
N ARG A 188 -9.58 -5.32 -10.29
CA ARG A 188 -9.31 -6.02 -9.02
C ARG A 188 -8.06 -6.87 -9.19
N LEU A 189 -8.05 -7.80 -10.15
CA LEU A 189 -6.95 -8.75 -10.33
C LEU A 189 -5.59 -8.05 -10.43
N LEU A 190 -5.48 -7.02 -11.28
CA LEU A 190 -4.26 -6.22 -11.42
C LEU A 190 -3.88 -5.51 -10.12
N PHE A 191 -4.85 -4.90 -9.43
CA PHE A 191 -4.61 -4.20 -8.18
C PHE A 191 -4.04 -5.15 -7.12
N GLY A 192 -4.58 -6.34 -6.94
CA GLY A 192 -4.02 -7.21 -5.91
C GLY A 192 -2.79 -8.01 -6.33
N VAL A 193 -2.54 -8.24 -7.63
CA VAL A 193 -1.20 -8.63 -8.11
C VAL A 193 -0.18 -7.55 -7.71
N SER A 194 -0.53 -6.27 -7.83
CA SER A 194 0.35 -5.18 -7.38
C SER A 194 0.60 -5.23 -5.86
N ILE A 195 -0.42 -5.51 -5.05
CA ILE A 195 -0.26 -5.64 -3.59
C ILE A 195 0.67 -6.81 -3.22
N ILE A 196 0.47 -7.98 -3.84
CA ILE A 196 1.27 -9.19 -3.59
C ILE A 196 2.74 -8.92 -3.94
N THR A 197 3.00 -8.23 -5.06
CA THR A 197 4.35 -7.92 -5.52
C THR A 197 5.04 -6.82 -4.70
N ILE A 198 4.29 -5.90 -4.08
CA ILE A 198 4.82 -4.88 -3.15
C ILE A 198 5.24 -5.48 -1.80
N TYR A 199 4.55 -6.54 -1.34
CA TYR A 199 4.83 -7.18 -0.05
C TYR A 199 6.31 -7.53 0.19
N PRO A 200 7.01 -8.27 -0.69
CA PRO A 200 8.41 -8.63 -0.48
C PRO A 200 9.33 -7.40 -0.41
N ILE A 201 9.01 -6.31 -1.14
CA ILE A 201 9.79 -5.07 -1.13
C ILE A 201 9.71 -4.40 0.25
N VAL A 202 8.51 -4.33 0.84
CA VAL A 202 8.32 -3.75 2.17
C VAL A 202 9.03 -4.58 3.23
N VAL A 203 8.98 -5.91 3.13
CA VAL A 203 9.74 -6.80 4.02
C VAL A 203 11.25 -6.60 3.84
N LEU A 204 11.74 -6.45 2.61
CA LEU A 204 13.14 -6.14 2.32
C LEU A 204 13.60 -4.84 2.99
N LEU A 205 12.82 -3.76 2.83
CA LEU A 205 13.10 -2.45 3.44
C LEU A 205 13.07 -2.51 4.98
N GLY A 206 12.03 -3.14 5.54
CA GLY A 206 11.90 -3.33 6.98
C GLY A 206 13.07 -4.13 7.56
N ARG A 207 13.54 -5.16 6.83
CA ARG A 207 14.73 -5.93 7.20
C ARG A 207 15.99 -5.07 7.24
N SER A 208 16.27 -4.26 6.22
CA SER A 208 17.47 -3.40 6.22
C SER A 208 17.51 -2.46 7.42
N VAL A 209 16.38 -1.85 7.77
CA VAL A 209 16.28 -0.90 8.89
C VAL A 209 16.52 -1.59 10.24
N ILE A 210 16.07 -2.83 10.42
CA ILE A 210 16.24 -3.58 11.68
C ILE A 210 17.64 -4.20 11.76
N GLN A 211 18.14 -4.77 10.67
CA GLN A 211 19.41 -5.50 10.66
C GLN A 211 20.62 -4.57 10.76
N ASP A 212 20.62 -3.41 10.13
CA ASP A 212 21.74 -2.47 10.17
C ASP A 212 22.18 -2.06 11.60
N PRO A 213 21.28 -1.60 12.48
CA PRO A 213 21.65 -1.27 13.86
C PRO A 213 21.96 -2.51 14.71
N LEU A 214 21.28 -3.64 14.48
CA LEU A 214 21.57 -4.91 15.18
C LEU A 214 22.97 -5.43 14.86
N LEU A 215 23.38 -5.38 13.59
CA LEU A 215 24.71 -5.78 13.13
C LEU A 215 25.78 -4.78 13.59
N LYS A 216 25.54 -3.46 13.53
CA LYS A 216 26.47 -2.45 14.08
C LYS A 216 26.68 -2.61 15.59
N ARG A 217 25.62 -2.89 16.35
CA ARG A 217 25.71 -3.08 17.80
C ARG A 217 26.45 -4.37 18.16
N ARG A 218 26.29 -5.43 17.37
CA ARG A 218 26.77 -6.79 17.69
C ARG A 218 28.09 -7.17 17.02
N GLY A 219 28.44 -6.56 15.88
CA GLY A 219 29.78 -6.65 15.26
C GLY A 219 30.89 -6.03 16.12
N LYS A 220 30.53 -5.27 17.15
CA LYS A 220 31.43 -4.80 18.20
C LYS A 220 31.75 -5.86 19.27
N HIS A 221 31.03 -6.99 19.28
CA HIS A 221 31.09 -7.99 20.37
C HIS A 221 31.34 -9.44 19.90
N PHE A 222 31.14 -9.81 18.63
CA PHE A 222 31.32 -11.19 18.18
C PHE A 222 31.52 -11.32 16.65
N THR A 223 32.34 -12.28 16.21
CA THR A 223 32.56 -12.64 14.80
C THR A 223 31.25 -13.16 14.20
N VAL A 224 30.64 -12.37 13.30
CA VAL A 224 29.34 -12.68 12.69
C VAL A 224 29.48 -13.90 11.76
N THR A 225 28.92 -15.04 12.15
CA THR A 225 28.83 -16.24 11.31
C THR A 225 27.63 -16.14 10.35
N ASN A 226 27.82 -16.53 9.08
CA ASN A 226 26.78 -16.52 8.03
C ASN A 226 25.46 -17.22 8.44
N PHE A 227 25.54 -18.22 9.32
CA PHE A 227 24.38 -18.93 9.86
C PHE A 227 23.50 -18.04 10.75
N PHE A 228 24.11 -17.19 11.59
CA PHE A 228 23.38 -16.27 12.46
C PHE A 228 22.64 -15.19 11.67
N GLU A 229 23.23 -14.69 10.58
CA GLU A 229 22.53 -13.80 9.65
C GLU A 229 21.31 -14.47 9.03
N MET A 230 21.43 -15.72 8.59
CA MET A 230 20.32 -16.45 7.98
C MET A 230 19.19 -16.69 8.99
N CYS A 231 19.50 -17.16 10.20
CA CYS A 231 18.50 -17.35 11.26
C CYS A 231 17.82 -16.04 11.65
N THR A 232 18.58 -14.93 11.75
CA THR A 232 18.00 -13.61 12.05
C THR A 232 17.10 -13.12 10.92
N ARG A 233 17.50 -13.31 9.64
CA ARG A 233 16.68 -12.98 8.47
C ARG A 233 15.35 -13.74 8.47
N VAL A 234 15.41 -15.05 8.68
CA VAL A 234 14.22 -15.92 8.71
C VAL A 234 13.34 -15.57 9.90
N SER A 235 13.91 -15.45 11.11
CA SER A 235 13.19 -15.09 12.33
C SER A 235 12.47 -13.74 12.22
N LEU A 236 13.14 -12.70 11.67
CA LEU A 236 12.52 -11.39 11.44
C LEU A 236 11.37 -11.48 10.44
N THR A 237 11.56 -12.23 9.34
CA THR A 237 10.52 -12.38 8.30
C THR A 237 9.30 -13.13 8.85
N VAL A 238 9.52 -14.21 9.61
CA VAL A 238 8.44 -15.00 10.25
C VAL A 238 7.70 -14.15 11.29
N THR A 239 8.42 -13.41 12.12
CA THR A 239 7.82 -12.53 13.14
C THR A 239 6.99 -11.42 12.49
N TRP A 240 7.49 -10.85 11.39
CA TRP A 240 6.78 -9.83 10.62
C TRP A 240 5.49 -10.38 9.97
N ILE A 241 5.54 -11.56 9.37
CA ILE A 241 4.36 -12.22 8.79
C ILE A 241 3.34 -12.54 9.89
N MET A 242 3.77 -13.11 11.02
CA MET A 242 2.89 -13.46 12.12
C MET A 242 2.19 -12.24 12.73
N THR A 243 2.93 -11.16 13.00
CA THR A 243 2.35 -9.91 13.53
C THR A 243 1.36 -9.29 12.56
N THR A 244 1.69 -9.25 11.27
CA THR A 244 0.79 -8.69 10.25
C THR A 244 -0.46 -9.54 9.99
N LEU A 245 -0.35 -10.87 10.10
CA LEU A 245 -1.47 -11.79 10.03
C LEU A 245 -2.40 -11.66 11.24
N LEU A 246 -1.83 -11.55 12.44
CA LEU A 246 -2.59 -11.35 13.67
C LEU A 246 -3.42 -10.05 13.61
N ILE A 247 -2.82 -8.95 13.16
CA ILE A 247 -3.52 -7.67 12.98
C ILE A 247 -4.66 -7.81 11.95
N ALA A 248 -4.44 -8.53 10.85
CA ALA A 248 -5.46 -8.73 9.82
C ALA A 248 -6.68 -9.51 10.34
N VAL A 249 -6.48 -10.47 11.25
CA VAL A 249 -7.56 -11.25 11.86
C VAL A 249 -8.35 -10.42 12.87
N PHE A 250 -7.70 -9.55 13.64
CA PHE A 250 -8.37 -8.75 14.67
C PHE A 250 -9.00 -7.46 14.15
N VAL A 251 -8.50 -6.89 13.05
CA VAL A 251 -8.99 -5.62 12.48
C VAL A 251 -9.24 -5.80 10.98
N PRO A 252 -10.44 -6.27 10.58
CA PRO A 252 -10.81 -6.41 9.17
C PRO A 252 -11.13 -5.07 8.49
N ASP A 253 -11.40 -4.01 9.27
CA ASP A 253 -11.73 -2.68 8.75
C ASP A 253 -10.51 -1.92 8.21
N ILE A 254 -10.40 -1.86 6.89
CA ILE A 254 -9.30 -1.16 6.19
C ILE A 254 -9.22 0.31 6.60
N SER A 255 -10.35 1.02 6.71
CA SER A 255 -10.36 2.45 7.10
C SER A 255 -9.73 2.71 8.47
N LYS A 256 -9.95 1.82 9.43
CA LYS A 256 -9.37 1.96 10.78
C LYS A 256 -7.86 1.78 10.74
N VAL A 257 -7.39 0.79 9.98
CA VAL A 257 -5.97 0.54 9.76
C VAL A 257 -5.30 1.73 9.06
N ILE A 258 -5.92 2.27 8.00
CA ILE A 258 -5.43 3.47 7.30
C ILE A 258 -5.36 4.67 8.23
N SER A 259 -6.39 4.90 9.06
CA SER A 259 -6.43 6.06 9.96
C SER A 259 -5.29 6.02 11.00
N VAL A 260 -5.03 4.86 11.60
CA VAL A 260 -3.95 4.71 12.59
C VAL A 260 -2.58 4.88 11.93
N ILE A 261 -2.33 4.18 10.83
CA ILE A 261 -1.02 4.20 10.16
C ILE A 261 -0.77 5.55 9.49
N GLY A 262 -1.80 6.15 8.91
CA GLY A 262 -1.78 7.50 8.39
C GLY A 262 -1.45 8.55 9.45
N GLY A 263 -1.94 8.38 10.68
CA GLY A 263 -1.56 9.22 11.81
C GLY A 263 -0.08 9.09 12.18
N ILE A 264 0.47 7.86 12.16
CA ILE A 264 1.91 7.63 12.36
C ILE A 264 2.72 8.23 11.19
N SER A 265 2.26 8.07 9.96
CA SER A 265 2.88 8.68 8.77
C SER A 265 2.91 10.20 8.85
N ALA A 266 1.84 10.83 9.33
CA ALA A 266 1.78 12.28 9.51
C ALA A 266 2.89 12.79 10.45
N PHE A 267 3.22 12.05 11.52
CA PHE A 267 4.36 12.37 12.37
C PHE A 267 5.69 12.35 11.58
N PHE A 268 5.92 11.32 10.77
CA PHE A 268 7.13 11.22 9.93
C PHE A 268 7.18 12.23 8.78
N ILE A 269 6.05 12.69 8.28
CA ILE A 269 6.00 13.67 7.19
C ILE A 269 6.23 15.09 7.73
N PHE A 270 5.58 15.45 8.84
CA PHE A 270 5.59 16.84 9.32
C PHE A 270 6.65 17.11 10.40
N ILE A 271 6.85 16.19 11.35
CA ILE A 271 7.70 16.43 12.53
C ILE A 271 9.13 15.98 12.27
N PHE A 272 9.33 14.81 11.69
CA PHE A 272 10.67 14.23 11.51
C PHE A 272 11.62 15.12 10.67
N PRO A 273 11.25 15.65 9.49
CA PRO A 273 12.15 16.51 8.71
C PRO A 273 12.49 17.81 9.44
N GLY A 274 11.54 18.37 10.19
CA GLY A 274 11.76 19.56 11.01
C GLY A 274 12.78 19.31 12.13
N LEU A 275 12.67 18.18 12.82
CA LEU A 275 13.66 17.77 13.83
C LEU A 275 15.04 17.55 13.22
N CYS A 276 15.13 16.86 12.07
CA CYS A 276 16.40 16.66 11.37
C CYS A 276 17.05 18.00 10.97
N LEU A 277 16.27 18.98 10.50
CA LEU A 277 16.77 20.30 10.15
C LEU A 277 17.33 21.04 11.38
N ILE A 278 16.60 21.01 12.50
CA ILE A 278 17.05 21.64 13.75
C ILE A 278 18.37 21.01 14.23
N PHE A 279 18.45 19.68 14.27
CA PHE A 279 19.69 18.99 14.67
C PHE A 279 20.83 19.27 13.69
N ALA A 280 20.57 19.30 12.39
CA ALA A 280 21.57 19.64 11.39
C ALA A 280 22.13 21.06 11.62
N MET A 281 21.26 22.04 11.88
CA MET A 281 21.67 23.41 12.17
C MET A 281 22.45 23.53 13.48
N GLN A 282 22.06 22.78 14.53
CA GLN A 282 22.79 22.76 15.81
C GLN A 282 24.15 22.05 15.73
N SER A 283 24.27 21.06 14.84
CA SER A 283 25.50 20.30 14.63
C SER A 283 26.54 21.03 13.76
N GLN A 284 26.11 22.05 13.00
CA GLN A 284 27.04 22.93 12.31
C GLN A 284 27.68 23.85 13.36
N PRO A 285 29.00 23.76 13.61
CA PRO A 285 29.64 24.72 14.48
C PRO A 285 29.43 26.11 13.88
N VAL A 286 28.94 27.05 14.69
CA VAL A 286 28.91 28.47 14.38
C VAL A 286 30.36 28.94 14.26
N SER A 287 30.99 28.68 13.12
CA SER A 287 32.35 29.10 12.81
C SER A 287 32.40 29.59 11.36
N ALA A 288 32.57 30.90 11.26
CA ALA A 288 33.05 31.66 10.11
C ALA A 288 32.13 31.83 8.88
N ARG A 289 30.93 32.41 9.07
CA ARG A 289 30.42 33.45 8.14
C ARG A 289 30.55 34.82 8.79
N LEU A 290 31.79 35.20 9.06
CA LEU A 290 32.21 36.56 9.40
C LEU A 290 33.66 36.71 8.93
N ARG A 291 33.84 36.72 7.61
CA ARG A 291 34.87 37.49 6.93
C ARG A 291 34.55 37.62 5.44
#